data_AF-J7I4L8-F1
#
_entry.id   AF-J7I4L8-F1
#
_cell.length_a   1.000
_cell.length_b   1.000
_cell.length_c   1.000
_cell.angle_alpha   90.00
_cell.angle_beta   90.00
_cell.angle_gamma   90.00
#
_symmetry.space_group_name_H-M   'P 1'
#
loop_
_entity.id
_entity.type
_entity.pdbx_description
1 polymer ?
#
loop_
_entity_poly.entity_id
_entity_poly.type
_entity_poly.pdbx_seq_one_letter_code
_entity_poly.pdbx_strand_id
1 'polypeptide(L)'
;IVAGYGDEAALTELAEKSDLLTYEFENVYQDVLARVQKRTGVLVPQGVKLLTVTSNRINEKNFLRTHGLPTTDFAKVASPAELKVAVKELGFPAILKTVSGGYDGHGQWDINSEQDVKNMLEKWPKNLLAILEKRVDFVKEISVMVSRDNCDQVKLWPITENR
;
A
#
# COMPACT_ATOMS: atom_id res chain seq x y z
N ILE A 1 27.27 7.18 -1.40
CA ILE A 1 27.10 5.78 -0.93
C ILE A 1 26.25 5.08 -1.99
N VAL A 2 26.71 3.97 -2.56
CA VAL A 2 25.98 3.19 -3.57
C VAL A 2 25.90 1.75 -3.08
N ALA A 3 24.70 1.28 -2.76
CA ALA A 3 24.47 -0.05 -2.18
C ALA A 3 23.02 -0.49 -2.41
N GLY A 4 22.69 -1.74 -2.09
CA GLY A 4 21.31 -2.20 -2.05
C GLY A 4 20.56 -1.60 -0.85
N TYR A 5 19.25 -1.37 -0.99
CA TYR A 5 18.43 -0.74 0.06
C TYR A 5 18.38 -1.52 1.39
N GLY A 6 18.68 -2.81 1.37
CA GLY A 6 18.76 -3.66 2.57
C GLY A 6 20.15 -3.72 3.20
N ASP A 7 21.15 -3.02 2.66
CA ASP A 7 22.50 -2.99 3.18
C ASP A 7 22.57 -2.12 4.45
N GLU A 8 22.58 -2.79 5.60
CA GLU A 8 22.61 -2.14 6.91
C GLU A 8 23.90 -1.34 7.13
N ALA A 9 25.04 -1.79 6.60
CA ALA A 9 26.32 -1.08 6.76
C ALA A 9 26.31 0.22 5.97
N ALA A 10 25.86 0.18 4.72
CA ALA A 10 25.71 1.36 3.89
C ALA A 10 24.68 2.34 4.45
N LEU A 11 23.54 1.85 4.98
CA LEU A 11 22.54 2.70 5.62
C LEU A 11 23.08 3.33 6.92
N THR A 12 23.91 2.60 7.67
CA THR A 12 24.61 3.15 8.85
C THR A 12 25.58 4.25 8.45
N GLU A 13 26.39 4.06 7.41
CA GLU A 13 27.30 5.09 6.89
C GLU A 13 26.53 6.35 6.44
N LEU A 14 25.37 6.15 5.79
CA LEU A 14 24.50 7.26 5.38
C LEU A 14 23.95 8.01 6.60
N ALA A 15 23.50 7.29 7.62
CA ALA A 15 23.00 7.85 8.86
C ALA A 15 24.06 8.67 9.60
N GLU A 16 25.30 8.17 9.69
CA GLU A 16 26.41 8.87 10.35
C GLU A 16 26.86 10.13 9.62
N LYS A 17 26.55 10.25 8.32
CA LYS A 17 26.88 11.41 7.47
C LYS A 17 25.73 12.40 7.31
N SER A 18 24.58 12.16 7.95
CA SER A 18 23.36 12.94 7.76
C SER A 18 22.83 13.45 9.09
N ASP A 19 22.32 14.68 9.11
CA ASP A 19 21.62 15.22 10.28
C ASP A 19 20.27 14.55 10.51
N LEU A 20 19.62 14.14 9.42
CA LEU A 20 18.36 13.38 9.42
C LEU A 20 18.24 12.54 8.15
N LEU A 21 17.38 11.53 8.18
CA LEU A 21 17.04 10.71 7.01
C LEU A 21 15.56 10.84 6.63
N THR A 22 15.30 10.75 5.34
CA THR A 22 13.98 10.62 4.70
C THR A 22 14.03 9.46 3.71
N TYR A 23 12.87 8.95 3.30
CA TYR A 23 12.76 7.96 2.22
C TYR A 23 11.86 8.48 1.10
N GLU A 24 12.20 8.13 -0.14
CA GLU A 24 11.43 8.49 -1.34
C GLU A 24 10.54 7.33 -1.86
N PHE A 25 10.92 6.09 -1.58
CA PHE A 25 10.18 4.90 -2.01
C PHE A 25 9.48 4.22 -0.83
N GLU A 26 8.31 3.65 -1.06
CA GLU A 26 7.49 2.96 -0.06
C GLU A 26 8.05 1.59 0.38
N ASN A 27 8.87 0.96 -0.45
CA ASN A 27 9.49 -0.34 -0.18
C ASN A 27 10.78 -0.21 0.65
N VAL A 28 10.70 0.47 1.79
CA VAL A 28 11.82 0.59 2.74
C VAL A 28 11.97 -0.69 3.55
N TYR A 29 13.21 -1.12 3.79
CA TYR A 29 13.52 -2.18 4.76
C TYR A 29 13.32 -1.63 6.18
N GLN A 30 12.07 -1.58 6.64
CA GLN A 30 11.65 -0.96 7.91
C GLN A 30 12.46 -1.48 9.11
N ASP A 31 12.75 -2.79 9.15
CA ASP A 31 13.55 -3.40 10.22
C ASP A 31 15.01 -2.95 10.20
N VAL A 32 15.59 -2.78 9.00
CA VAL A 32 16.98 -2.30 8.83
C VAL A 32 17.04 -0.84 9.26
N LEU A 33 16.11 -0.01 8.80
CA LEU A 33 16.02 1.40 9.18
C LEU A 33 15.83 1.58 10.69
N ALA A 34 14.97 0.77 11.32
CA ALA A 34 14.75 0.80 12.76
C ALA A 34 16.02 0.42 13.55
N ARG A 35 16.78 -0.59 13.09
CA ARG A 35 18.06 -0.96 13.71
C ARG A 35 19.11 0.13 13.56
N VAL A 36 19.24 0.72 12.37
CA VAL A 36 20.17 1.84 12.13
C VAL A 36 19.80 3.04 12.98
N GLN A 37 18.52 3.45 12.98
CA GLN A 37 18.04 4.55 13.81
C GLN A 37 18.35 4.33 15.29
N LYS A 38 18.11 3.11 15.81
CA LYS A 38 18.43 2.75 17.20
C LYS A 38 19.94 2.82 17.49
N ARG A 39 20.78 2.47 16.50
CA ARG A 39 22.24 2.43 16.64
C ARG A 39 22.88 3.81 16.56
N THR A 40 22.50 4.63 15.58
CA THR A 40 23.16 5.91 15.29
C THR A 40 22.48 7.09 15.97
N GLY A 41 21.22 6.95 16.38
CA GLY A 41 20.42 8.05 16.89
C GLY A 41 19.97 9.04 15.80
N VAL A 42 20.21 8.75 14.52
CA VAL A 42 19.80 9.63 13.41
C VAL A 42 18.29 9.85 13.44
N LEU A 43 17.86 11.08 13.19
CA LEU A 43 16.44 11.39 13.17
C LEU A 43 15.81 10.87 11.87
N VAL A 44 14.67 10.18 11.99
CA VAL A 44 13.80 9.82 10.86
C VAL A 44 12.42 10.40 11.13
N PRO A 45 12.15 11.68 10.79
CA PRO A 45 10.94 12.38 11.22
C PRO A 45 9.64 11.69 10.78
N GLN A 46 9.65 11.07 9.60
CA GLN A 46 8.49 10.35 9.04
C GLN A 46 8.15 9.07 9.83
N GLY A 47 9.12 8.48 10.55
CA GLY A 47 9.02 7.15 11.12
C GLY A 47 8.70 6.07 10.07
N VAL A 48 8.37 4.86 10.54
CA VAL A 48 8.04 3.71 9.67
C VAL A 48 6.57 3.28 9.72
N LYS A 49 5.80 3.78 10.70
CA LYS A 49 4.41 3.36 10.93
C LYS A 49 3.52 3.60 9.72
N LEU A 50 3.69 4.74 9.03
CA LEU A 50 2.94 5.05 7.81
C LEU A 50 3.19 3.99 6.73
N LEU A 51 4.45 3.63 6.48
CA LEU A 51 4.83 2.59 5.53
C LEU A 51 4.24 1.23 5.86
N THR A 52 4.19 0.84 7.15
CA THR A 52 3.56 -0.42 7.58
C THR A 52 2.06 -0.45 7.22
N VAL A 53 1.39 0.69 7.30
CA VAL A 53 -0.04 0.79 6.97
C VAL A 53 -0.26 0.81 5.46
N THR A 54 0.47 1.65 4.73
CA THR A 54 0.23 1.89 3.29
C THR A 54 0.78 0.80 2.38
N SER A 55 1.78 0.02 2.82
CA SER A 55 2.33 -1.10 2.03
C SER A 55 1.38 -2.31 1.88
N ASN A 56 0.26 -2.31 2.60
CA ASN A 56 -0.72 -3.40 2.59
C ASN A 56 -2.13 -2.85 2.39
N ARG A 57 -2.76 -3.16 1.25
CA ARG A 57 -4.07 -2.63 0.85
C ARG A 57 -5.19 -2.90 1.86
N ILE A 58 -5.11 -4.03 2.59
CA ILE A 58 -6.10 -4.36 3.63
C ILE A 58 -5.85 -3.49 4.86
N ASN A 59 -4.60 -3.34 5.30
CA ASN A 59 -4.24 -2.47 6.42
C ASN A 59 -4.61 -1.02 6.14
N GLU A 60 -4.29 -0.53 4.94
CA GLU A 60 -4.63 0.81 4.46
C GLU A 60 -6.14 1.06 4.52
N LYS A 61 -6.95 0.21 3.90
CA LYS A 61 -8.41 0.41 3.90
C LYS A 61 -9.01 0.27 5.29
N ASN A 62 -8.54 -0.68 6.10
CA ASN A 62 -8.97 -0.79 7.49
C ASN A 62 -8.62 0.48 8.27
N PHE A 63 -7.40 1.00 8.11
CA PHE A 63 -6.97 2.24 8.76
C PHE A 63 -7.86 3.42 8.37
N LEU A 64 -8.20 3.57 7.09
CA LEU A 64 -9.14 4.61 6.64
C LEU A 64 -10.52 4.44 7.29
N ARG A 65 -11.07 3.22 7.26
CA ARG A 65 -12.38 2.92 7.85
C ARG A 65 -12.43 3.14 9.37
N THR A 66 -11.37 2.78 10.11
CA THR A 66 -11.33 3.03 11.56
C THR A 66 -11.28 4.52 11.92
N HIS A 67 -10.88 5.38 10.97
CA HIS A 67 -10.90 6.84 11.11
C HIS A 67 -12.14 7.48 10.45
N GLY A 68 -13.15 6.68 10.09
CA GLY A 68 -14.40 7.17 9.52
C GLY A 68 -14.31 7.66 8.07
N LEU A 69 -13.19 7.35 7.37
CA LEU A 69 -13.04 7.68 5.96
C LEU A 69 -13.63 6.57 5.09
N PRO A 70 -14.41 6.92 4.04
CA PRO A 70 -15.01 5.93 3.17
C PRO A 70 -13.96 5.25 2.29
N THR A 71 -14.14 3.95 2.09
CA THR A 71 -13.42 3.19 1.05
C THR A 71 -14.44 2.35 0.29
N THR A 72 -14.10 1.92 -0.93
CA THR A 72 -14.89 0.88 -1.60
C THR A 72 -15.01 -0.37 -0.72
N ASP A 73 -16.08 -1.12 -0.91
CA ASP A 73 -16.26 -2.42 -0.29
C ASP A 73 -15.22 -3.41 -0.76
N PHE A 74 -14.70 -4.18 0.17
CA PHE A 74 -13.63 -5.12 -0.10
C PHE A 74 -13.69 -6.35 0.78
N ALA A 75 -13.10 -7.43 0.30
CA ALA A 75 -12.96 -8.69 1.02
C ALA A 75 -11.53 -9.21 0.86
N LYS A 76 -10.95 -9.73 1.95
CA LYS A 76 -9.68 -10.46 1.90
C LYS A 76 -9.90 -11.79 1.17
N VAL A 77 -8.95 -12.14 0.30
CA VAL A 77 -8.98 -13.39 -0.45
C VAL A 77 -7.60 -14.05 -0.36
N ALA A 78 -7.49 -15.11 0.44
CA ALA A 78 -6.27 -15.91 0.59
C ALA A 78 -6.33 -17.25 -0.15
N SER A 79 -7.46 -17.57 -0.79
CA SER A 79 -7.65 -18.85 -1.47
C SER A 79 -8.68 -18.80 -2.62
N PRO A 80 -8.65 -19.78 -3.54
CA PRO A 80 -9.68 -19.96 -4.57
C PRO A 80 -11.11 -20.08 -4.00
N ALA A 81 -11.26 -20.69 -2.82
CA ALA A 81 -12.54 -20.82 -2.15
C ALA A 81 -13.05 -19.47 -1.63
N GLU A 82 -12.17 -18.69 -1.02
CA GLU A 82 -12.48 -17.33 -0.55
C GLU A 82 -12.84 -16.39 -1.69
N LEU A 83 -12.23 -16.52 -2.88
CA LEU A 83 -12.62 -15.70 -4.03
C LEU A 83 -14.10 -15.90 -4.38
N LYS A 84 -14.56 -17.15 -4.39
CA LYS A 84 -15.96 -17.48 -4.70
C LYS A 84 -16.93 -16.91 -3.66
N VAL A 85 -16.53 -16.87 -2.39
CA VAL A 85 -17.34 -16.26 -1.32
C VAL A 85 -17.36 -14.74 -1.48
N ALA A 86 -16.19 -14.11 -1.64
CA ALA A 86 -16.05 -12.67 -1.79
C ALA A 86 -16.85 -12.12 -3.00
N VAL A 87 -16.86 -12.83 -4.13
CA VAL A 87 -17.64 -12.43 -5.31
C VAL A 87 -19.14 -12.49 -5.05
N LYS A 88 -19.63 -13.49 -4.31
CA LYS A 88 -21.04 -13.57 -3.94
C LYS A 88 -21.48 -12.42 -3.02
N GLU A 89 -20.57 -11.95 -2.17
CA GLU A 89 -20.83 -10.85 -1.24
C GLU A 89 -20.74 -9.48 -1.91
N LEU A 90 -19.70 -9.24 -2.71
CA LEU A 90 -19.43 -7.92 -3.32
C LEU A 90 -20.11 -7.70 -4.67
N GLY A 91 -20.36 -8.79 -5.40
CA GLY A 91 -20.89 -8.77 -6.75
C GLY A 91 -19.88 -8.30 -7.80
N PHE A 92 -20.40 -7.99 -8.99
CA PHE A 92 -19.65 -7.45 -10.13
C PHE A 92 -20.13 -6.02 -10.47
N PRO A 93 -19.29 -5.19 -11.11
CA PRO A 93 -17.87 -5.42 -11.42
C PRO A 93 -16.97 -5.27 -10.19
N ALA A 94 -15.88 -6.01 -10.16
CA ALA A 94 -14.89 -6.00 -9.10
C ALA A 94 -13.46 -6.10 -9.66
N ILE A 95 -12.48 -5.78 -8.82
CA ILE A 95 -11.06 -5.86 -9.15
C ILE A 95 -10.38 -6.66 -8.05
N LEU A 96 -9.72 -7.75 -8.41
CA LEU A 96 -8.87 -8.52 -7.52
C LEU A 96 -7.46 -7.95 -7.57
N LYS A 97 -6.87 -7.61 -6.42
CA LYS A 97 -5.53 -7.01 -6.34
C LYS A 97 -4.67 -7.78 -5.35
N THR A 98 -3.37 -7.91 -5.59
CA THR A 98 -2.43 -8.36 -4.56
C THR A 98 -2.46 -7.39 -3.38
N VAL A 99 -2.36 -7.92 -2.17
CA VAL A 99 -2.39 -7.09 -0.95
C VAL A 99 -1.15 -6.19 -0.84
N SER A 100 -0.01 -6.61 -1.39
CA SER A 100 1.26 -5.87 -1.38
C SER A 100 2.00 -6.04 -2.71
N GLY A 101 2.99 -5.18 -2.95
CA GLY A 101 3.92 -5.28 -4.09
C GLY A 101 3.32 -5.02 -5.48
N GLY A 102 2.06 -4.58 -5.56
CA GLY A 102 1.44 -4.22 -6.84
C GLY A 102 1.75 -2.78 -7.22
N TYR A 103 2.50 -2.58 -8.31
CA TYR A 103 2.78 -1.29 -8.96
C TYR A 103 2.37 -1.36 -10.44
N ASP A 104 2.03 -0.23 -11.07
CA ASP A 104 1.72 -0.10 -12.51
C ASP A 104 0.77 -1.17 -13.09
N GLY A 105 -0.30 -1.51 -12.35
CA GLY A 105 -1.29 -2.50 -12.79
C GLY A 105 -0.85 -3.97 -12.64
N HIS A 106 0.40 -4.23 -12.27
CA HIS A 106 0.85 -5.57 -11.93
C HIS A 106 0.17 -6.07 -10.64
N GLY A 107 -0.21 -7.36 -10.65
CA GLY A 107 -0.92 -7.98 -9.53
C GLY A 107 -2.38 -7.53 -9.42
N GLN A 108 -3.01 -7.10 -10.51
CA GLN A 108 -4.42 -6.75 -10.56
C GLN A 108 -5.14 -7.51 -11.67
N TRP A 109 -6.37 -7.94 -11.40
CA TRP A 109 -7.22 -8.69 -12.33
C TRP A 109 -8.64 -8.14 -12.29
N ASP A 110 -9.19 -7.85 -13.46
CA ASP A 110 -10.60 -7.50 -13.60
C ASP A 110 -11.48 -8.74 -13.39
N ILE A 111 -12.48 -8.59 -12.54
CA ILE A 111 -13.48 -9.61 -12.22
C ILE A 111 -14.84 -8.99 -12.52
N ASN A 112 -15.27 -9.06 -13.78
CA ASN A 112 -16.51 -8.42 -14.25
C ASN A 112 -17.65 -9.43 -14.44
N SER A 113 -17.35 -10.73 -14.40
CA SER A 113 -18.30 -11.80 -14.66
C SER A 113 -17.89 -13.10 -13.97
N GLU A 114 -18.83 -14.05 -13.90
CA GLU A 114 -18.56 -15.43 -13.47
C GLU A 114 -17.51 -16.13 -14.35
N GLN A 115 -17.39 -15.74 -15.63
CA GLN A 115 -16.37 -16.30 -16.51
C GLN A 115 -14.97 -15.82 -16.11
N ASP A 116 -14.83 -14.55 -15.69
CA ASP A 116 -13.56 -14.02 -15.19
C ASP A 116 -13.12 -14.73 -13.90
N VAL A 117 -14.08 -15.05 -13.03
CA VAL A 117 -13.82 -15.86 -11.83
C VAL A 117 -13.27 -17.23 -12.21
N LYS A 118 -13.90 -17.94 -13.16
CA LYS A 118 -13.41 -19.24 -13.64
C LYS A 118 -11.98 -19.13 -14.20
N ASN A 119 -11.73 -18.13 -15.04
CA ASN A 119 -10.42 -17.89 -15.64
C ASN A 119 -9.34 -17.62 -14.57
N MET A 120 -9.67 -16.83 -13.54
CA MET A 120 -8.76 -16.54 -12.43
C MET A 120 -8.44 -17.78 -11.59
N LEU A 121 -9.43 -18.65 -11.38
CA LEU A 121 -9.25 -19.90 -10.63
C LEU A 121 -8.34 -20.90 -11.36
N GLU A 122 -8.43 -20.97 -12.69
CA GLU A 122 -7.56 -21.83 -13.51
C GLU A 122 -6.09 -21.40 -13.46
N LYS A 123 -5.85 -20.09 -13.34
CA LYS A 123 -4.52 -19.47 -13.34
C LYS A 123 -4.14 -18.93 -11.97
N TRP A 124 -4.68 -19.52 -10.89
CA TRP A 124 -4.50 -19.01 -9.54
C TRP A 124 -3.01 -18.94 -9.17
N PRO A 125 -2.45 -17.75 -8.89
CA PRO A 125 -1.04 -17.63 -8.52
C PRO A 125 -0.75 -18.33 -7.20
N LYS A 126 0.38 -19.03 -7.14
CA LYS A 126 0.84 -19.70 -5.92
C LYS A 126 1.03 -18.68 -4.80
N ASN A 127 0.55 -19.00 -3.60
CA ASN A 127 0.64 -18.15 -2.41
C ASN A 127 0.02 -16.74 -2.59
N LEU A 128 -0.96 -16.59 -3.48
CA LEU A 128 -1.65 -15.31 -3.65
C LEU A 128 -2.40 -14.92 -2.37
N LEU A 129 -2.00 -13.79 -1.80
CA LEU A 129 -2.81 -13.05 -0.85
C LEU A 129 -3.34 -11.79 -1.54
N ALA A 130 -4.66 -11.74 -1.69
CA ALA A 130 -5.35 -10.72 -2.45
C ALA A 130 -6.46 -10.03 -1.65
N ILE A 131 -6.94 -8.93 -2.23
CA ILE A 131 -8.11 -8.18 -1.82
C ILE A 131 -9.02 -8.06 -3.05
N LEU A 132 -10.28 -8.47 -2.92
CA LEU A 132 -11.30 -8.20 -3.93
C LEU A 132 -11.96 -6.87 -3.57
N GLU A 133 -11.95 -5.92 -4.49
CA GLU A 133 -12.54 -4.60 -4.31
C GLU A 133 -13.72 -4.43 -5.27
N LYS A 134 -14.88 -3.98 -4.76
CA LYS A 134 -15.99 -3.59 -5.63
C LYS A 134 -15.56 -2.39 -6.46
N ARG A 135 -15.81 -2.42 -7.77
CA ARG A 135 -15.52 -1.27 -8.63
C ARG A 135 -16.48 -0.14 -8.29
N VAL A 136 -15.93 1.04 -8.05
CA VAL A 136 -16.69 2.25 -7.76
C VAL A 136 -17.05 2.90 -9.08
N ASP A 137 -18.31 3.27 -9.24
CA ASP A 137 -18.74 4.13 -10.34
C ASP A 137 -18.42 5.58 -9.97
N PHE A 138 -17.36 6.12 -10.56
CA PHE A 138 -16.90 7.48 -10.32
C PHE A 138 -16.71 8.24 -11.63
N VAL A 139 -16.97 9.55 -11.60
CA VAL A 139 -16.86 10.42 -12.78
C VAL A 139 -15.45 10.97 -12.96
N LYS A 140 -14.73 11.16 -11.84
CA LYS A 140 -13.37 11.72 -11.82
C LYS A 140 -12.54 11.08 -10.71
N GLU A 141 -11.25 10.94 -10.97
CA GLU A 141 -10.26 10.65 -9.94
C GLU A 141 -9.55 11.95 -9.54
N ILE A 142 -9.42 12.18 -8.24
CA ILE A 142 -8.77 13.38 -7.70
C ILE A 142 -7.75 12.99 -6.64
N SER A 143 -6.70 13.79 -6.51
CA SER A 143 -5.69 13.68 -5.47
C SER A 143 -5.51 15.00 -4.73
N VAL A 144 -5.10 14.91 -3.46
CA VAL A 144 -4.70 16.05 -2.64
C VAL A 144 -3.38 15.71 -1.97
N MET A 145 -2.39 16.58 -2.13
CA MET A 145 -1.14 16.46 -1.38
C MET A 145 -1.27 17.17 -0.03
N VAL A 146 -0.68 16.56 0.99
CA VAL A 146 -0.67 17.06 2.36
C VAL A 146 0.75 16.97 2.90
N SER A 147 1.21 18.01 3.58
CA SER A 147 2.44 17.97 4.35
C SER A 147 2.15 18.33 5.80
N ARG A 148 2.88 17.71 6.72
CA ARG A 148 2.85 18.01 8.15
C ARG A 148 4.28 18.22 8.63
N ASP A 149 4.53 19.28 9.38
CA ASP A 149 5.82 19.52 10.02
C ASP A 149 5.89 18.96 11.45
N ASN A 150 7.05 19.12 12.09
CA ASN A 150 7.28 18.66 13.47
C ASN A 150 6.55 19.50 14.54
N CYS A 151 5.89 20.59 14.15
CA CYS A 151 5.07 21.44 14.99
C CYS A 151 3.57 21.19 14.77
N ASP A 152 3.22 20.09 14.09
CA ASP A 152 1.86 19.71 13.73
C ASP A 152 1.14 20.70 12.81
N GLN A 153 1.88 21.57 12.13
CA GLN A 153 1.32 22.44 11.10
C GLN A 153 1.04 21.61 9.85
N VAL A 154 -0.21 21.65 9.40
CA VAL A 154 -0.67 20.95 8.20
C VAL A 154 -0.85 21.94 7.06
N LYS A 155 -0.24 21.65 5.91
CA LYS A 155 -0.46 22.38 4.67
C LYS A 155 -1.12 21.48 3.63
N LEU A 156 -2.16 22.00 3.00
CA LEU A 156 -2.89 21.34 1.92
C LEU A 156 -2.52 21.99 0.58
N TRP A 157 -2.29 21.16 -0.43
CA TRP A 157 -2.19 21.62 -1.81
C TRP A 157 -3.57 21.63 -2.46
N PRO A 158 -3.74 22.38 -3.57
CA PRO A 158 -4.97 22.31 -4.36
C PRO A 158 -5.29 20.88 -4.79
N ILE A 159 -6.58 20.58 -4.82
CA ILE A 159 -7.07 19.31 -5.38
C ILE A 159 -6.67 19.26 -6.86
N THR A 160 -6.10 18.14 -7.27
CA THR A 160 -5.72 17.88 -8.66
C THR A 160 -6.60 16.77 -9.21
N GLU A 161 -7.13 16.97 -10.43
CA GLU A 161 -7.76 15.90 -11.20
C GLU A 161 -6.65 15.06 -11.84
N ASN A 162 -6.64 13.75 -11.56
CA ASN A 162 -5.69 12.83 -12.16
C ASN A 162 -6.17 12.50 -13.59
N ARG A 163 -5.31 12.67 -14.60
CA ARG A 163 -5.61 12.42 -16.01
C ARG A 163 -4.66 11.41 -16.62
#